data_AF-A0A401P4B8-F1
#
_entry.id   AF-A0A401P4B8-F1
#
_cell.length_a   1.000
_cell.length_b   1.000
_cell.length_c   1.000
_cell.angle_alpha   90.00
_cell.angle_beta   90.00
_cell.angle_gamma   90.00
#
_symmetry.space_group_name_H-M   'P 1'
#
loop_
_entity.id
_entity.type
_entity.pdbx_description
1 polymer ?
#
loop_
_entity_poly.entity_id
_entity_poly.type
_entity_poly.pdbx_seq_one_letter_code
_entity_poly.pdbx_strand_id
1 'polypeptide(L)'
;RFFDDLEMRHKQNPVIREISDIVEYHTSNRFDAYVIYCSNEIYQQRTLQKLLNSNTQFKETLQQIQSVPECGGLPIISFLILPMQRVTRLPLLMDTICQKTNRFQLEYDAATRALKAISKLVKTCNEGARKMERTEQMFTIQTQLDFGKIKGFPLISASRWLLKSGELTVFVEESGIFRKVFGKQSCFLFLFNDVLIVTRKRSEESYMVQDYAKLDQVEVEAVESNESPHSPPGKAVGGGPFPRSGSNTHLFKIIMRKNSAGELEQIVLATDSESDQARWIKALQEDHDDLVNKEGLPQVEIIKAHLSKQPDELSLQQTDVVVVLQKVDGWYRGERIRDWERGWFPESCAREITNRIAVQRNVQRMERLRIETDV
;
A
#
# COMPACT_ATOMS: atom_id res chain seq x y z
N ARG A 1 2.74 4.60 34.94
CA ARG A 1 3.89 3.67 35.10
C ARG A 1 5.05 4.06 34.20
N PHE A 2 4.98 3.87 32.87
CA PHE A 2 6.10 4.28 31.98
C PHE A 2 6.50 5.76 32.15
N PHE A 3 5.52 6.67 32.16
CA PHE A 3 5.78 8.09 32.41
C PHE A 3 6.37 8.33 33.80
N ASP A 4 5.81 7.70 34.84
CA ASP A 4 6.29 7.86 36.22
C ASP A 4 7.75 7.40 36.38
N ASP A 5 8.16 6.32 35.71
CA ASP A 5 9.54 5.83 35.75
C ASP A 5 10.51 6.79 35.04
N LEU A 6 10.09 7.37 33.90
CA LEU A 6 10.84 8.42 33.22
C LEU A 6 10.95 9.68 34.09
N GLU A 7 9.86 10.08 34.72
CA GLU A 7 9.82 11.25 35.60
C GLU A 7 10.69 11.03 36.85
N MET A 8 10.69 9.82 37.41
CA MET A 8 11.55 9.44 38.52
C MET A 8 13.03 9.54 38.15
N ARG A 9 13.42 9.06 36.95
CA ARG A 9 14.80 9.19 36.45
C ARG A 9 15.20 10.66 36.32
N HIS A 10 14.32 11.49 35.78
CA HIS A 10 14.55 12.93 35.66
C HIS A 10 14.66 13.63 37.03
N LYS A 11 13.83 13.23 38.01
CA LYS A 11 13.89 13.75 39.40
C LYS A 11 15.16 13.35 40.13
N GLN A 12 15.75 12.19 39.82
CA GLN A 12 17.01 11.74 40.43
C GLN A 12 18.22 12.54 39.95
N ASN A 13 18.26 12.92 38.67
CA ASN A 13 19.35 13.73 38.12
C ASN A 13 18.87 14.57 36.92
N PRO A 14 19.12 15.90 36.89
CA PRO A 14 18.79 16.73 35.74
C PRO A 14 19.57 16.34 34.47
N VAL A 15 20.74 15.72 34.61
CA VAL A 15 21.51 15.14 33.50
C VAL A 15 21.19 13.65 33.41
N ILE A 16 20.29 13.32 32.47
CA ILE A 16 19.89 11.94 32.22
C ILE A 16 20.97 11.25 31.38
N ARG A 17 21.67 10.28 31.98
CA ARG A 17 22.71 9.50 31.29
C ARG A 17 22.11 8.43 30.39
N GLU A 18 21.02 7.80 30.82
CA GLU A 18 20.38 6.70 30.10
C GLU A 18 18.87 6.66 30.40
N ILE A 19 18.09 6.33 29.37
CA ILE A 19 16.64 6.00 29.47
C ILE A 19 16.29 4.68 28.76
N SER A 20 17.27 4.08 28.07
CA SER A 20 17.09 2.93 27.20
C SER A 20 16.56 1.72 27.98
N ASP A 21 17.04 1.54 29.22
CA ASP A 21 16.59 0.53 30.16
C ASP A 21 15.08 0.59 30.44
N ILE A 22 14.56 1.80 30.69
CA ILE A 22 13.14 2.02 30.95
C ILE A 22 12.32 1.71 29.69
N VAL A 23 12.77 2.20 28.52
CA VAL A 23 12.06 1.97 27.25
C VAL A 23 12.03 0.48 26.90
N GLU A 24 13.16 -0.21 26.99
CA GLU A 24 13.27 -1.65 26.72
C GLU A 24 12.36 -2.46 27.66
N TYR A 25 12.38 -2.16 28.96
CA TYR A 25 11.55 -2.84 29.95
C TYR A 25 10.05 -2.68 29.67
N HIS A 26 9.56 -1.45 29.49
CA HIS A 26 8.12 -1.23 29.26
C HIS A 26 7.65 -1.76 27.92
N THR A 27 8.47 -1.64 26.88
CA THR A 27 8.18 -2.22 25.56
C THR A 27 7.99 -3.73 25.64
N SER A 28 8.88 -4.42 26.35
CA SER A 28 8.87 -5.88 26.42
C SER A 28 7.80 -6.44 27.36
N ASN A 29 7.34 -5.67 28.36
CA ASN A 29 6.52 -6.20 29.45
C ASN A 29 5.15 -5.55 29.61
N ARG A 30 4.90 -4.37 29.00
CA ARG A 30 3.72 -3.54 29.30
C ARG A 30 3.02 -2.95 28.08
N PHE A 31 3.66 -2.99 26.91
CA PHE A 31 3.14 -2.34 25.71
C PHE A 31 2.33 -3.28 24.80
N ASP A 32 2.04 -4.50 25.23
CA ASP A 32 1.12 -5.44 24.56
C ASP A 32 -0.27 -4.83 24.31
N ALA A 33 -0.73 -3.96 25.21
CA ALA A 33 -1.98 -3.22 25.04
C ALA A 33 -2.00 -2.34 23.77
N TYR A 34 -0.84 -1.82 23.32
CA TYR A 34 -0.76 -1.10 22.05
C TYR A 34 -1.07 -2.00 20.87
N VAL A 35 -0.58 -3.24 20.88
CA VAL A 35 -0.83 -4.20 19.79
C VAL A 35 -2.32 -4.47 19.67
N ILE A 36 -2.99 -4.76 20.78
CA ILE A 36 -4.43 -5.03 20.79
C ILE A 36 -5.21 -3.80 20.32
N TYR A 37 -4.88 -2.62 20.86
CA TYR A 37 -5.59 -1.39 20.51
C TYR A 37 -5.43 -1.04 19.03
N CYS A 38 -4.18 -1.00 18.53
CA CYS A 38 -3.85 -0.63 17.17
C CYS A 38 -4.41 -1.63 16.15
N SER A 39 -4.36 -2.93 16.45
CA SER A 39 -4.92 -3.97 15.56
C SER A 39 -6.43 -3.83 15.35
N ASN A 40 -7.14 -3.22 16.30
CA ASN A 40 -8.58 -3.03 16.25
C ASN A 40 -9.00 -1.63 15.79
N GLU A 41 -8.07 -0.79 15.34
CA GLU A 41 -8.37 0.61 14.98
C GLU A 41 -9.52 0.71 13.96
N ILE A 42 -9.48 -0.07 12.88
CA ILE A 42 -10.53 -0.09 11.85
C ILE A 42 -11.91 -0.45 12.45
N TYR A 43 -11.95 -1.41 13.37
CA TYR A 43 -13.19 -1.80 14.04
C TYR A 43 -13.73 -0.67 14.94
N GLN A 44 -12.84 0.04 15.65
CA GLN A 44 -13.21 1.21 16.46
C GLN A 44 -13.82 2.31 15.58
N GLN A 45 -13.17 2.63 14.46
CA GLN A 45 -13.65 3.65 13.52
C GLN A 45 -15.02 3.29 12.94
N ARG A 46 -15.23 2.04 12.52
CA ARG A 46 -16.52 1.58 12.00
C ARG A 46 -17.61 1.59 13.04
N THR A 47 -17.31 1.14 14.25
CA THR A 47 -18.26 1.15 15.36
C THR A 47 -18.70 2.59 15.65
N LEU A 48 -17.74 3.53 15.69
CA LEU A 48 -18.03 4.94 15.86
C LEU A 48 -18.92 5.48 14.73
N GLN A 49 -18.58 5.22 13.47
CA GLN A 49 -19.38 5.67 12.32
C GLN A 49 -20.79 5.09 12.34
N LYS A 50 -20.93 3.78 12.63
CA LYS A 50 -22.21 3.12 12.78
C LYS A 50 -23.05 3.80 13.86
N LEU A 51 -22.49 4.03 15.04
CA LEU A 51 -23.19 4.69 16.15
C LEU A 51 -23.59 6.13 15.82
N LEU A 52 -22.72 6.89 15.15
CA LEU A 52 -23.03 8.25 14.70
C LEU A 52 -24.19 8.30 13.70
N ASN A 53 -24.34 7.27 12.87
CA ASN A 53 -25.38 7.19 11.84
C ASN A 53 -26.68 6.58 12.35
N SER A 54 -26.62 5.64 13.29
CA SER A 54 -27.79 4.86 13.73
C SER A 54 -28.31 5.22 15.12
N ASN A 55 -27.57 6.01 15.92
CA ASN A 55 -27.93 6.32 17.30
C ASN A 55 -27.83 7.82 17.59
N THR A 56 -28.98 8.50 17.52
CA THR A 56 -29.11 9.94 17.78
C THR A 56 -28.68 10.33 19.19
N GLN A 57 -29.06 9.55 20.22
CA GLN A 57 -28.71 9.85 21.61
C GLN A 57 -27.19 9.81 21.84
N PHE A 58 -26.52 8.81 21.25
CA PHE A 58 -25.06 8.72 21.27
C PHE A 58 -24.42 9.94 20.60
N LYS A 59 -24.90 10.31 19.41
CA LYS A 59 -24.41 11.47 18.66
C LYS A 59 -24.54 12.77 19.45
N GLU A 60 -25.70 13.03 20.06
CA GLU A 60 -25.94 14.24 20.86
C GLU A 60 -25.05 14.29 22.11
N THR A 61 -24.96 13.17 22.83
CA THR A 61 -24.12 13.06 24.03
C THR A 61 -22.64 13.29 23.67
N LEU A 62 -22.20 12.70 22.56
CA LEU A 62 -20.83 12.86 22.09
C LEU A 62 -20.54 14.31 21.68
N GLN A 63 -21.48 15.00 21.02
CA GLN A 63 -21.36 16.42 20.70
C GLN A 63 -21.25 17.29 21.96
N GLN A 64 -22.01 16.98 23.01
CA GLN A 64 -21.92 17.68 24.29
C GLN A 64 -20.56 17.46 24.96
N ILE A 65 -20.03 16.23 24.94
CA ILE A 65 -18.70 15.95 25.50
C ILE A 65 -17.61 16.70 24.71
N GLN A 66 -17.69 16.70 23.37
CA GLN A 66 -16.72 17.37 22.51
C GLN A 66 -16.73 18.90 22.64
N SER A 67 -17.80 19.52 23.14
CA SER A 67 -17.87 20.97 23.35
C SER A 67 -17.22 21.44 24.66
N VAL A 68 -16.87 20.50 25.54
CA VAL A 68 -16.18 20.78 26.81
C VAL A 68 -14.77 21.32 26.54
N PRO A 69 -14.31 22.40 27.22
CA PRO A 69 -13.01 23.04 26.96
C PRO A 69 -11.81 22.10 26.99
N GLU A 70 -11.85 21.07 27.84
CA GLU A 70 -10.83 20.04 28.02
C GLU A 70 -10.60 19.22 26.73
N CYS A 71 -11.60 19.13 25.85
CA CYS A 71 -11.47 18.50 24.54
C CYS A 71 -10.79 19.41 23.49
N GLY A 72 -10.60 20.70 23.77
CA GLY A 72 -9.95 21.65 22.86
C GLY A 72 -10.63 21.78 21.50
N GLY A 73 -11.94 21.49 21.41
CA GLY A 73 -12.71 21.49 20.16
C GLY A 73 -12.38 20.33 19.21
N LEU A 74 -11.65 19.32 19.67
CA LEU A 74 -11.25 18.18 18.86
C LEU A 74 -12.31 17.06 18.84
N PRO A 75 -12.51 16.37 17.70
CA PRO A 75 -13.43 15.25 17.63
C PRO A 75 -12.88 13.98 18.27
N ILE A 76 -13.74 13.08 18.75
CA ILE A 76 -13.32 11.84 19.43
C ILE A 76 -12.32 11.01 18.61
N ILE A 77 -12.46 10.99 17.28
CA ILE A 77 -11.56 10.29 16.37
C ILE A 77 -10.10 10.75 16.49
N SER A 78 -9.87 12.04 16.80
CA SER A 78 -8.53 12.61 16.98
C SER A 78 -7.85 12.12 18.27
N PHE A 79 -8.63 11.67 19.25
CA PHE A 79 -8.11 11.06 20.48
C PHE A 79 -7.88 9.56 20.30
N LEU A 80 -8.74 8.88 19.55
CA LEU A 80 -8.61 7.44 19.26
C LEU A 80 -7.33 7.10 18.48
N ILE A 81 -6.80 8.02 17.67
CA ILE A 81 -5.56 7.82 16.92
C ILE A 81 -4.29 7.99 17.78
N LEU A 82 -4.38 8.62 18.96
CA LEU A 82 -3.21 8.97 19.78
C LEU A 82 -2.34 7.77 20.19
N PRO A 83 -2.87 6.58 20.53
CA PRO A 83 -2.03 5.43 20.87
C PRO A 83 -1.12 5.00 19.72
N MET A 84 -1.63 4.94 18.48
CA MET A 84 -0.84 4.63 17.30
C MET A 84 0.23 5.71 17.05
N GLN A 85 -0.13 6.99 17.15
CA GLN A 85 0.82 8.10 17.02
C GLN A 85 1.92 8.06 18.08
N ARG A 86 1.58 7.66 19.31
CA ARG A 86 2.54 7.62 20.41
C ARG A 86 3.53 6.48 20.21
N VAL A 87 3.07 5.27 19.93
CA VAL A 87 3.95 4.10 19.78
C VAL A 87 4.87 4.24 18.57
N THR A 88 4.38 4.83 17.47
CA THR A 88 5.19 5.08 16.25
C THR A 88 6.23 6.20 16.40
N ARG A 89 6.07 7.12 17.36
CA ARG A 89 7.05 8.17 17.65
C ARG A 89 8.25 7.68 18.48
N LEU A 90 8.06 6.68 19.33
CA LEU A 90 9.12 6.20 20.23
C LEU A 90 10.37 5.67 19.50
N PRO A 91 10.27 4.88 18.40
CA PRO A 91 11.43 4.50 17.61
C PRO A 91 12.21 5.71 17.05
N LEU A 92 11.53 6.77 16.62
CA LEU A 92 12.18 7.98 16.07
C LEU A 92 13.00 8.71 17.14
N LEU A 93 12.47 8.78 18.36
CA LEU A 93 13.18 9.36 19.50
C LEU A 93 14.38 8.48 19.91
N MET A 94 14.20 7.16 19.94
CA MET A 94 15.29 6.22 20.26
C MET A 94 16.40 6.21 19.20
N ASP A 95 16.05 6.30 17.91
CA ASP A 95 17.01 6.47 16.81
C ASP A 95 17.82 7.77 16.99
N THR A 96 17.16 8.86 17.39
CA THR A 96 17.84 10.12 17.67
C THR A 96 18.86 9.97 18.81
N ILE A 97 18.54 9.22 19.86
CA ILE A 97 19.47 8.89 20.94
C ILE A 97 20.66 8.08 20.39
N CYS A 98 20.41 7.01 19.63
CA CYS A 98 21.47 6.20 19.02
C CYS A 98 22.43 7.06 18.16
N GLN A 99 21.90 8.02 17.39
CA GLN A 99 22.72 8.92 16.56
C GLN A 99 23.59 9.89 17.36
N LYS A 100 23.21 10.21 18.60
CA LYS A 100 23.94 11.15 19.47
C LYS A 100 24.84 10.44 20.48
N THR A 101 24.68 9.14 20.66
CA THR A 101 25.52 8.30 21.52
C THR A 101 26.74 7.78 20.76
N ASN A 102 27.91 7.73 21.41
CA ASN A 102 29.13 7.20 20.81
C ASN A 102 29.04 5.67 20.65
N ARG A 103 29.29 5.16 19.44
CA ARG A 103 29.18 3.72 19.08
C ARG A 103 30.07 2.78 19.90
N PHE A 104 31.08 3.30 20.57
CA PHE A 104 32.01 2.51 21.37
C PHE A 104 31.66 2.52 22.88
N GLN A 105 30.48 3.01 23.25
CA GLN A 105 29.99 3.10 24.63
C GLN A 105 28.88 2.09 24.90
N LEU A 106 28.77 1.63 26.15
CA LEU A 106 27.74 0.66 26.58
C LEU A 106 26.31 1.22 26.41
N GLU A 107 26.19 2.54 26.54
CA GLU A 107 24.95 3.29 26.35
C GLU A 107 24.44 3.19 24.90
N TYR A 108 25.34 3.00 23.92
CA TYR A 108 24.95 2.78 22.54
C TYR A 108 24.26 1.43 22.39
N ASP A 109 24.87 0.37 22.92
CA ASP A 109 24.30 -0.99 22.86
C ASP A 109 22.92 -1.04 23.52
N ALA A 110 22.75 -0.35 24.65
CA ALA A 110 21.46 -0.25 25.31
C ALA A 110 20.43 0.52 24.49
N ALA A 111 20.81 1.66 23.89
CA ALA A 111 19.95 2.41 23.01
C ALA A 111 19.51 1.59 21.78
N THR A 112 20.43 0.81 21.19
CA THR A 112 20.13 -0.09 20.06
C THR A 112 19.18 -1.21 20.45
N ARG A 113 19.35 -1.83 21.63
CA ARG A 113 18.40 -2.85 22.13
C ARG A 113 17.01 -2.28 22.35
N ALA A 114 16.92 -1.11 22.98
CA ALA A 114 15.66 -0.41 23.19
C ALA A 114 15.00 -0.02 21.86
N LEU A 115 15.78 0.48 20.88
CA LEU A 115 15.32 0.78 19.52
C LEU A 115 14.79 -0.48 18.83
N LYS A 116 15.51 -1.60 18.89
CA LYS A 116 15.08 -2.89 18.33
C LYS A 116 13.76 -3.35 18.94
N ALA A 117 13.64 -3.31 20.26
CA ALA A 117 12.43 -3.71 20.98
C ALA A 117 11.22 -2.87 20.53
N ILE A 118 11.36 -1.53 20.51
CA ILE A 118 10.23 -0.65 20.17
C ILE A 118 9.87 -0.71 18.68
N SER A 119 10.86 -0.84 17.80
CA SER A 119 10.61 -1.06 16.36
C SER A 119 9.85 -2.35 16.11
N LYS A 120 10.20 -3.44 16.81
CA LYS A 120 9.47 -4.73 16.74
C LYS A 120 8.02 -4.60 17.22
N LEU A 121 7.79 -3.87 18.32
CA LEU A 121 6.43 -3.61 18.80
C LEU A 121 5.61 -2.85 17.76
N VAL A 122 6.15 -1.75 17.20
CA VAL A 122 5.47 -0.95 16.18
C VAL A 122 5.17 -1.78 14.93
N LYS A 123 6.12 -2.60 14.48
CA LYS A 123 5.90 -3.57 13.40
C LYS A 123 4.70 -4.47 13.70
N THR A 124 4.62 -5.01 14.91
CA THR A 124 3.54 -5.90 15.34
C THR A 124 2.18 -5.17 15.37
N CYS A 125 2.14 -3.93 15.85
CA CYS A 125 0.94 -3.07 15.79
C CYS A 125 0.47 -2.84 14.34
N ASN A 126 1.40 -2.49 13.45
CA ASN A 126 1.10 -2.20 12.05
C ASN A 126 0.65 -3.46 11.29
N GLU A 127 1.30 -4.60 11.51
CA GLU A 127 0.90 -5.88 10.92
C GLU A 127 -0.49 -6.30 11.39
N GLY A 128 -0.79 -6.15 12.67
CA GLY A 128 -2.11 -6.42 13.23
C GLY A 128 -3.20 -5.52 12.63
N ALA A 129 -2.94 -4.21 12.54
CA ALA A 129 -3.85 -3.25 11.91
C ALA A 129 -4.09 -3.58 10.43
N ARG A 130 -3.01 -3.84 9.68
CA ARG A 130 -3.06 -4.22 8.25
C ARG A 130 -3.81 -5.52 8.04
N LYS A 131 -3.61 -6.53 8.90
CA LYS A 131 -4.33 -7.80 8.84
C LYS A 131 -5.83 -7.61 9.07
N MET A 132 -6.21 -6.78 10.03
CA MET A 132 -7.60 -6.44 10.29
C MET A 132 -8.23 -5.74 9.08
N GLU A 133 -7.56 -4.71 8.55
CA GLU A 133 -8.01 -3.98 7.36
C GLU A 133 -8.22 -4.91 6.15
N ARG A 134 -7.25 -5.78 5.85
CA ARG A 134 -7.34 -6.77 4.78
C ARG A 134 -8.50 -7.73 4.95
N THR A 135 -8.69 -8.25 6.17
CA THR A 135 -9.79 -9.18 6.48
C THR A 135 -11.14 -8.51 6.25
N GLU A 136 -11.27 -7.26 6.67
CA GLU A 136 -12.49 -6.49 6.49
C GLU A 136 -12.74 -6.20 5.00
N GLN A 137 -11.72 -5.71 4.28
CA GLN A 137 -11.81 -5.49 2.85
C GLN A 137 -12.28 -6.76 2.11
N MET A 138 -11.81 -7.94 2.54
CA MET A 138 -12.23 -9.21 1.97
C MET A 138 -13.70 -9.54 2.23
N PHE A 139 -14.20 -9.24 3.45
CA PHE A 139 -15.62 -9.37 3.77
C PHE A 139 -16.48 -8.44 2.90
N THR A 140 -16.05 -7.18 2.77
CA THR A 140 -16.74 -6.19 1.93
C THR A 140 -16.81 -6.68 0.47
N ILE A 141 -15.69 -7.07 -0.13
CA ILE A 141 -15.68 -7.54 -1.53
C ILE A 141 -16.52 -8.81 -1.70
N GLN A 142 -16.44 -9.78 -0.78
CA GLN A 142 -17.25 -11.01 -0.81
C GLN A 142 -18.75 -10.71 -0.91
N THR A 143 -19.23 -9.65 -0.24
CA THR A 143 -20.65 -9.25 -0.28
C THR A 143 -21.05 -8.57 -1.59
N GLN A 144 -20.08 -8.05 -2.34
CA GLN A 144 -20.29 -7.34 -3.61
C GLN A 144 -20.20 -8.28 -4.83
N LEU A 145 -19.58 -9.46 -4.68
CA LEU A 145 -19.41 -10.44 -5.75
C LEU A 145 -20.59 -11.42 -5.87
N ASP A 146 -21.19 -11.48 -7.05
CA ASP A 146 -22.16 -12.50 -7.45
C ASP A 146 -21.51 -13.50 -8.41
N PHE A 147 -21.34 -14.75 -7.96
CA PHE A 147 -20.73 -15.81 -8.76
C PHE A 147 -21.69 -16.40 -9.81
N GLY A 148 -23.01 -16.18 -9.70
CA GLY A 148 -23.98 -16.69 -10.67
C GLY A 148 -23.81 -18.19 -10.94
N LYS A 149 -23.37 -18.53 -12.17
CA LYS A 149 -23.12 -19.90 -12.63
C LYS A 149 -21.68 -20.37 -12.44
N ILE A 150 -20.76 -19.44 -12.18
CA ILE A 150 -19.35 -19.73 -11.92
C ILE A 150 -19.23 -20.38 -10.54
N LYS A 151 -18.36 -21.38 -10.43
CA LYS A 151 -18.14 -22.06 -9.14
C LYS A 151 -17.50 -21.07 -8.15
N GLY A 152 -18.25 -20.72 -7.11
CA GLY A 152 -17.76 -19.89 -6.01
C GLY A 152 -16.61 -20.54 -5.25
N PHE A 153 -15.76 -19.70 -4.65
CA PHE A 153 -14.67 -20.11 -3.77
C PHE A 153 -14.61 -19.20 -2.53
N PRO A 154 -14.00 -19.65 -1.42
CA PRO A 154 -13.92 -18.84 -0.21
C PRO A 154 -12.98 -17.65 -0.44
N LEU A 155 -13.52 -16.44 -0.58
CA LEU A 155 -12.73 -15.22 -0.76
C LEU A 155 -12.04 -14.80 0.56
N ILE A 156 -12.70 -15.03 1.70
CA ILE A 156 -12.15 -14.69 3.01
C ILE A 156 -11.05 -15.70 3.37
N SER A 157 -9.81 -15.23 3.40
CA SER A 157 -8.64 -16.00 3.83
C SER A 157 -7.69 -15.10 4.63
N ALA A 158 -7.06 -15.66 5.67
CA ALA A 158 -6.07 -14.94 6.48
C ALA A 158 -4.79 -14.55 5.70
N SER A 159 -4.56 -15.19 4.54
CA SER A 159 -3.40 -14.96 3.67
C SER A 159 -3.75 -14.22 2.38
N ARG A 160 -4.99 -13.73 2.21
CA ARG A 160 -5.43 -13.04 1.00
C ARG A 160 -5.55 -11.53 1.24
N TRP A 161 -5.03 -10.75 0.32
CA TRP A 161 -5.18 -9.29 0.29
C TRP A 161 -5.30 -8.79 -1.14
N LEU A 162 -5.98 -7.66 -1.31
CA LEU A 162 -6.15 -7.02 -2.60
C LEU A 162 -4.84 -6.30 -2.99
N LEU A 163 -4.32 -6.60 -4.18
CA LEU A 163 -3.17 -5.92 -4.78
C LEU A 163 -3.61 -4.72 -5.63
N LYS A 164 -4.68 -4.87 -6.41
CA LYS A 164 -5.25 -3.80 -7.24
C LYS A 164 -6.70 -4.11 -7.62
N SER A 165 -7.49 -3.08 -7.86
CA SER A 165 -8.82 -3.22 -8.44
C SER A 165 -9.18 -2.00 -9.29
N GLY A 166 -9.98 -2.19 -10.33
CA GLY A 166 -10.40 -1.08 -11.17
C GLY A 166 -11.16 -1.50 -12.42
N GLU A 167 -11.79 -0.51 -13.05
CA GLU A 167 -12.49 -0.65 -14.32
C GLU A 167 -11.52 -0.55 -15.50
N LEU A 168 -11.69 -1.40 -16.49
CA LEU A 168 -10.87 -1.50 -17.69
C LEU A 168 -11.75 -1.74 -18.92
N THR A 169 -11.28 -1.31 -20.09
CA THR A 169 -11.95 -1.63 -21.35
C THR A 169 -11.43 -2.97 -21.88
N VAL A 170 -12.33 -3.93 -22.09
CA VAL A 170 -12.04 -5.21 -22.75
C VAL A 170 -12.29 -5.09 -24.24
N PHE A 171 -11.37 -5.63 -25.04
CA PHE A 171 -11.55 -5.84 -26.47
C PHE A 171 -11.91 -7.31 -26.70
N VAL A 172 -13.18 -7.56 -27.01
CA VAL A 172 -13.67 -8.91 -27.34
C VAL A 172 -13.54 -9.11 -28.85
N GLU A 173 -12.92 -10.21 -29.27
CA GLU A 173 -12.89 -10.60 -30.68
C GLU A 173 -14.24 -11.22 -31.08
N GLU A 174 -15.14 -10.43 -31.66
CA GLU A 174 -16.37 -10.98 -32.23
C GLU A 174 -16.10 -11.58 -33.62
N SER A 175 -16.32 -12.89 -33.75
CA SER A 175 -16.20 -13.62 -35.02
C SER A 175 -17.43 -13.37 -35.91
N GLY A 176 -17.45 -12.24 -36.61
CA GLY A 176 -18.44 -11.92 -37.65
C GLY A 176 -17.99 -12.34 -39.06
N ILE A 177 -18.91 -12.88 -39.86
CA ILE A 177 -18.66 -13.46 -41.21
C ILE A 177 -18.10 -12.43 -42.23
N PHE A 178 -18.22 -11.12 -41.98
CA PHE A 178 -17.80 -10.07 -42.95
C PHE A 178 -16.92 -8.93 -42.40
N ARG A 179 -16.45 -9.01 -41.14
CA ARG A 179 -15.40 -8.14 -40.56
C ARG A 179 -15.17 -8.53 -39.09
N LYS A 180 -13.91 -8.64 -38.66
CA LYS A 180 -13.56 -8.66 -37.23
C LYS A 180 -13.89 -7.28 -36.65
N VAL A 181 -14.97 -7.19 -35.87
CA VAL A 181 -15.32 -5.98 -35.13
C VAL A 181 -15.01 -6.26 -33.67
N PHE A 182 -14.08 -5.51 -33.09
CA PHE A 182 -13.83 -5.61 -31.65
C PHE A 182 -14.88 -4.79 -30.92
N GLY A 183 -15.76 -5.46 -30.17
CA GLY A 183 -16.69 -4.79 -29.27
C GLY A 183 -15.93 -4.24 -28.07
N LYS A 184 -16.16 -2.96 -27.73
CA LYS A 184 -15.67 -2.37 -26.47
C LYS A 184 -16.65 -2.73 -25.36
N GLN A 185 -16.19 -3.48 -24.37
CA GLN A 185 -16.96 -3.76 -23.16
C GLN A 185 -16.21 -3.25 -21.93
N SER A 186 -16.92 -2.89 -20.87
CA SER A 186 -16.30 -2.58 -19.58
C SER A 186 -16.21 -3.84 -18.73
N CYS A 187 -15.06 -4.03 -18.09
CA CYS A 187 -14.78 -5.06 -17.10
C CYS A 187 -14.23 -4.40 -15.84
N PHE A 188 -14.50 -5.00 -14.69
CA PHE A 188 -13.87 -4.61 -13.43
C PHE A 188 -13.05 -5.78 -12.89
N LEU A 189 -11.77 -5.54 -12.63
CA LEU A 189 -10.87 -6.56 -12.10
C LEU A 189 -10.70 -6.41 -10.59
N PHE A 190 -10.66 -7.54 -9.90
CA PHE A 190 -10.13 -7.65 -8.54
C PHE A 190 -8.90 -8.55 -8.57
N LEU A 191 -7.73 -7.97 -8.35
CA LEU A 191 -6.47 -8.69 -8.30
C LEU A 191 -6.03 -8.85 -6.85
N PHE A 192 -5.98 -10.08 -6.38
CA PHE A 192 -5.45 -10.46 -5.07
C PHE A 192 -4.07 -11.06 -5.23
N ASN A 193 -3.37 -11.24 -4.12
CA ASN A 193 -2.03 -11.85 -4.10
C ASN A 193 -1.99 -13.33 -4.53
N ASP A 194 -3.13 -14.00 -4.66
CA ASP A 194 -3.21 -15.42 -5.04
C ASP A 194 -4.26 -15.71 -6.14
N VAL A 195 -5.11 -14.74 -6.49
CA VAL A 195 -6.20 -14.94 -7.46
C VAL A 195 -6.52 -13.63 -8.19
N LEU A 196 -6.78 -13.72 -9.49
CA LEU A 196 -7.37 -12.68 -10.31
C LEU A 196 -8.85 -13.01 -10.54
N ILE A 197 -9.75 -12.06 -10.29
CA ILE A 197 -11.19 -12.20 -10.56
C ILE A 197 -11.59 -11.17 -11.62
N VAL A 198 -12.19 -11.67 -12.70
CA VAL A 198 -12.72 -10.89 -13.82
C VAL A 198 -14.22 -10.72 -13.60
N THR A 199 -14.70 -9.48 -13.57
CA THR A 199 -16.11 -9.19 -13.29
C THR A 199 -16.72 -8.19 -14.26
N ARG A 200 -18.05 -8.18 -14.32
CA ARG A 200 -18.84 -7.14 -14.96
C ARG A 200 -19.59 -6.35 -13.88
N LYS A 201 -19.37 -5.04 -13.83
CA LYS A 201 -20.08 -4.13 -12.91
C LYS A 201 -21.58 -4.13 -13.23
N ARG A 202 -22.43 -4.39 -12.24
CA ARG A 202 -23.90 -4.26 -12.31
C ARG A 202 -24.38 -2.96 -11.67
N SER A 203 -23.78 -2.58 -10.55
CA SER A 203 -24.00 -1.32 -9.84
C SER A 203 -22.71 -0.90 -9.12
N GLU A 204 -22.73 0.21 -8.39
CA GLU A 204 -21.56 0.67 -7.60
C GLU A 204 -21.08 -0.37 -6.56
N GLU A 205 -21.99 -1.19 -6.02
CA GLU A 205 -21.70 -2.17 -4.98
C GLU A 205 -21.99 -3.62 -5.41
N SER A 206 -22.15 -3.88 -6.71
CA SER A 206 -22.46 -5.22 -7.20
C SER A 206 -21.72 -5.55 -8.49
N TYR A 207 -20.99 -6.66 -8.47
CA TYR A 207 -20.18 -7.17 -9.55
C TYR A 207 -20.56 -8.62 -9.85
N MET A 208 -20.88 -8.91 -11.11
CA MET A 208 -21.07 -10.30 -11.55
C MET A 208 -19.73 -10.88 -11.98
N VAL A 209 -19.31 -11.96 -11.33
CA VAL A 209 -18.11 -12.70 -11.71
C VAL A 209 -18.32 -13.33 -13.07
N GLN A 210 -17.41 -13.04 -13.99
CA GLN A 210 -17.36 -13.65 -15.32
C GLN A 210 -16.39 -14.83 -15.32
N ASP A 211 -15.23 -14.68 -14.66
CA ASP A 211 -14.21 -15.71 -14.58
C ASP A 211 -13.20 -15.41 -13.45
N TYR A 212 -12.33 -16.37 -13.12
CA TYR A 212 -11.19 -16.15 -12.25
C TYR A 212 -10.05 -17.15 -12.54
N ALA A 213 -8.83 -16.78 -12.19
CA ALA A 213 -7.67 -17.66 -12.26
C ALA A 213 -6.76 -17.45 -11.04
N LYS A 214 -6.10 -18.51 -10.57
CA LYS A 214 -5.02 -18.35 -9.58
C LYS A 214 -3.89 -17.55 -10.20
N LEU A 215 -3.23 -16.71 -9.40
CA LEU A 215 -2.19 -15.80 -9.90
C LEU A 215 -1.01 -16.57 -10.52
N ASP A 216 -0.69 -17.75 -10.00
CA ASP A 216 0.33 -18.65 -10.58
C ASP A 216 -0.03 -19.25 -11.96
N GLN A 217 -1.28 -19.08 -12.41
CA GLN A 217 -1.77 -19.44 -13.74
C GLN A 217 -1.99 -18.23 -14.64
N VAL A 218 -1.63 -17.01 -14.17
CA VAL A 218 -1.82 -15.76 -14.91
C VAL A 218 -0.49 -15.28 -15.45
N GLU A 219 -0.46 -14.95 -16.74
CA GLU A 219 0.65 -14.24 -17.38
C GLU A 219 0.16 -12.92 -17.96
N VAL A 220 1.06 -11.93 -18.03
CA VAL A 220 0.76 -10.62 -18.59
C VAL A 220 1.77 -10.25 -19.68
N GLU A 221 1.26 -9.77 -20.81
CA GLU A 221 2.05 -9.30 -21.95
C GLU A 221 1.69 -7.84 -22.23
N ALA A 222 2.69 -6.95 -22.27
CA ALA A 222 2.49 -5.60 -22.79
C ALA A 222 2.25 -5.68 -24.31
N VAL A 223 1.26 -4.96 -24.81
CA VAL A 223 1.00 -4.90 -26.26
C VAL A 223 1.61 -3.61 -26.77
N GLU A 224 2.75 -3.72 -27.46
CA GLU A 224 3.40 -2.57 -28.10
C GLU A 224 2.55 -2.06 -29.26
N SER A 225 2.21 -0.77 -29.22
CA SER A 225 1.63 -0.04 -30.33
C SER A 225 2.68 0.16 -31.42
N ASN A 226 2.73 -0.74 -32.40
CA ASN A 226 3.59 -0.61 -33.58
C ASN A 226 3.21 0.64 -34.40
N GLU A 227 3.81 1.78 -34.10
CA GLU A 227 4.03 2.87 -35.06
C GLU A 227 5.54 2.98 -35.34
N SER A 228 6.02 2.23 -36.35
CA SER A 228 7.33 2.49 -36.92
C SER A 228 7.31 3.84 -37.67
N PRO A 229 8.24 4.80 -37.42
CA PRO A 229 8.25 6.11 -38.08
C PRO A 229 8.63 6.10 -39.57
N HIS A 230 8.87 4.93 -40.16
CA HIS A 230 9.36 4.80 -41.54
C HIS A 230 8.53 3.77 -42.32
N SER A 231 7.32 4.18 -42.73
CA SER A 231 6.63 3.54 -43.84
C SER A 231 6.36 4.59 -44.92
N PRO A 232 6.80 4.40 -46.18
CA PRO A 232 6.53 5.35 -47.26
C PRO A 232 5.02 5.47 -47.51
N PRO A 233 4.54 6.63 -47.97
CA PRO A 233 3.13 6.82 -48.28
C PRO A 233 2.79 6.05 -49.55
N GLY A 234 2.19 4.86 -49.39
CA GLY A 234 1.63 4.10 -50.50
C GLY A 234 2.15 2.68 -50.59
N LYS A 235 1.62 1.80 -49.72
CA LYS A 235 1.22 0.42 -50.06
C LYS A 235 0.48 -0.18 -48.87
N ALA A 236 -0.85 -0.15 -48.96
CA ALA A 236 -1.72 -0.90 -48.07
C ALA A 236 -1.60 -2.40 -48.40
N VAL A 237 -0.73 -3.13 -47.70
CA VAL A 237 -0.74 -4.61 -47.66
C VAL A 237 -0.27 -5.03 -46.27
N GLY A 238 -1.12 -5.74 -45.52
CA GLY A 238 -0.76 -6.40 -44.26
C GLY A 238 -1.66 -6.02 -43.09
N GLY A 239 -2.78 -6.72 -42.95
CA GLY A 239 -3.65 -6.63 -41.77
C GLY A 239 -3.02 -7.33 -40.58
N GLY A 240 -2.52 -6.55 -39.61
CA GLY A 240 -2.29 -7.03 -38.25
C GLY A 240 -3.61 -7.18 -37.48
N PRO A 241 -3.65 -7.96 -36.39
CA PRO A 241 -4.87 -8.24 -35.64
C PRO A 241 -5.38 -7.07 -34.81
N PHE A 242 -4.64 -5.95 -34.74
CA PHE A 242 -4.93 -4.85 -33.83
C PHE A 242 -5.70 -3.71 -34.52
N PRO A 243 -6.66 -3.07 -33.83
CA PRO A 243 -7.40 -1.94 -34.36
C PRO A 243 -6.46 -0.77 -34.70
N ARG A 244 -6.78 -0.02 -35.77
CA ARG A 244 -6.07 1.22 -36.12
C ARG A 244 -6.17 2.20 -34.94
N SER A 245 -5.00 2.58 -34.42
CA SER A 245 -4.83 3.56 -33.34
C SER A 245 -5.48 4.89 -33.73
N GLY A 246 -6.55 5.24 -33.02
CA GLY A 246 -7.22 6.54 -33.11
C GLY A 246 -7.37 7.20 -31.73
N SER A 247 -6.65 6.70 -30.72
CA SER A 247 -6.74 7.12 -29.33
C SER A 247 -5.52 6.54 -28.59
N ASN A 248 -4.85 7.35 -27.76
CA ASN A 248 -3.80 6.92 -26.81
C ASN A 248 -4.38 5.85 -25.87
N THR A 249 -4.47 4.62 -26.33
CA THR A 249 -5.00 3.48 -25.59
C THR A 249 -3.83 2.58 -25.25
N HIS A 250 -3.62 2.35 -23.96
CA HIS A 250 -2.48 1.60 -23.46
C HIS A 250 -2.92 0.16 -23.22
N LEU A 251 -2.55 -0.73 -24.15
CA LEU A 251 -3.07 -2.09 -24.24
C LEU A 251 -2.17 -3.10 -23.53
N PHE A 252 -2.76 -4.02 -22.77
CA PHE A 252 -2.05 -5.17 -22.24
C PHE A 252 -2.94 -6.41 -22.31
N LYS A 253 -2.31 -7.58 -22.33
CA LYS A 253 -3.00 -8.87 -22.49
C LYS A 253 -2.77 -9.72 -21.25
N ILE A 254 -3.85 -10.26 -20.72
CA ILE A 254 -3.84 -11.27 -19.65
C ILE A 254 -4.05 -12.65 -20.28
N ILE A 255 -3.22 -13.62 -19.90
CA ILE A 255 -3.34 -15.02 -20.29
C ILE A 255 -3.60 -15.84 -19.04
N MET A 256 -4.79 -16.42 -18.94
CA MET A 256 -5.17 -17.35 -17.88
C MET A 256 -4.93 -18.77 -18.40
N ARG A 257 -3.84 -19.41 -18.00
CA ARG A 257 -3.50 -20.79 -18.42
C ARG A 257 -4.55 -21.81 -17.99
N LYS A 258 -5.15 -21.58 -16.83
CA LYS A 258 -6.29 -22.32 -16.29
C LYS A 258 -7.21 -21.34 -15.59
N ASN A 259 -8.34 -21.07 -16.21
CA ASN A 259 -9.40 -20.27 -15.62
C ASN A 259 -10.30 -21.07 -14.66
N SER A 260 -11.46 -20.54 -14.29
CA SER A 260 -12.39 -21.18 -13.36
C SER A 260 -12.99 -22.49 -13.90
N ALA A 261 -13.03 -22.67 -15.22
CA ALA A 261 -13.42 -23.91 -15.90
C ALA A 261 -12.23 -24.85 -16.19
N GLY A 262 -11.00 -24.40 -15.91
CA GLY A 262 -9.77 -25.14 -16.24
C GLY A 262 -9.32 -24.99 -17.69
N GLU A 263 -9.85 -23.99 -18.41
CA GLU A 263 -9.56 -23.71 -19.82
C GLU A 263 -8.55 -22.57 -19.96
N LEU A 264 -7.89 -22.51 -21.12
CA LEU A 264 -7.02 -21.41 -21.49
C LEU A 264 -7.87 -20.25 -21.99
N GLU A 265 -7.69 -19.07 -21.39
CA GLU A 265 -8.41 -17.86 -21.79
C GLU A 265 -7.46 -16.67 -21.92
N GLN A 266 -7.75 -15.78 -22.88
CA GLN A 266 -6.95 -14.60 -23.14
C GLN A 266 -7.85 -13.37 -23.24
N ILE A 267 -7.45 -12.30 -22.54
CA ILE A 267 -8.22 -11.06 -22.47
C ILE A 267 -7.29 -9.90 -22.81
N VAL A 268 -7.67 -9.09 -23.81
CA VAL A 268 -6.98 -7.85 -24.15
C VAL A 268 -7.70 -6.69 -23.48
N LEU A 269 -6.94 -5.93 -22.68
CA LEU A 269 -7.41 -4.85 -21.84
C LEU A 269 -6.77 -3.53 -22.25
N ALA A 270 -7.48 -2.44 -22.07
CA ALA A 270 -6.98 -1.08 -22.25
C ALA A 270 -7.17 -0.24 -20.99
N THR A 271 -6.16 0.57 -20.70
CA THR A 271 -6.19 1.63 -19.68
C THR A 271 -6.22 3.01 -20.31
N ASP A 272 -6.61 3.99 -19.50
CA ASP A 272 -6.71 5.40 -19.88
C ASP A 272 -5.35 6.13 -19.90
N SER A 273 -4.33 5.55 -19.27
CA SER A 273 -2.98 6.10 -19.23
C SER A 273 -1.90 5.02 -19.21
N GLU A 274 -0.68 5.42 -19.59
CA GLU A 274 0.53 4.58 -19.53
C GLU A 274 0.86 4.24 -18.08
N SER A 275 0.69 5.19 -17.17
CA SER A 275 0.87 4.99 -15.73
C SER A 275 -0.06 3.89 -15.18
N ASP A 276 -1.34 3.87 -15.56
CA ASP A 276 -2.26 2.84 -15.08
C ASP A 276 -1.97 1.46 -15.72
N GLN A 277 -1.55 1.42 -16.98
CA GLN A 277 -1.07 0.19 -17.63
C GLN A 277 0.12 -0.41 -16.88
N ALA A 278 1.14 0.41 -16.60
CA ALA A 278 2.34 -0.02 -15.89
C ALA A 278 2.02 -0.52 -14.48
N ARG A 279 1.08 0.14 -13.78
CA ARG A 279 0.59 -0.28 -12.47
C ARG A 279 -0.11 -1.64 -12.52
N TRP A 280 -0.98 -1.88 -13.50
CA TRP A 280 -1.63 -3.19 -13.71
C TRP A 280 -0.63 -4.29 -14.04
N ILE A 281 0.28 -4.05 -14.99
CA ILE A 281 1.32 -5.02 -15.38
C ILE A 281 2.19 -5.35 -14.17
N LYS A 282 2.65 -4.34 -13.43
CA LYS A 282 3.51 -4.55 -12.25
C LYS A 282 2.79 -5.28 -11.12
N ALA A 283 1.48 -5.08 -10.95
CA ALA A 283 0.70 -5.79 -9.95
C ALA A 283 0.44 -7.26 -10.34
N LEU A 284 0.32 -7.55 -11.64
CA LEU A 284 0.12 -8.90 -12.19
C LEU A 284 1.42 -9.73 -12.23
N GLN A 285 2.58 -9.06 -12.24
CA GLN A 285 3.89 -9.72 -12.14
C GLN A 285 4.28 -9.90 -10.67
N GLU A 286 4.85 -11.06 -10.32
CA GLU A 286 5.40 -11.26 -8.97
C GLU A 286 6.51 -10.23 -8.68
N ASP A 287 6.52 -9.72 -7.44
CA ASP A 287 7.44 -8.66 -7.02
C ASP A 287 8.85 -9.22 -6.76
N HIS A 288 9.61 -9.49 -7.83
CA HIS A 288 11.01 -9.94 -7.75
C HIS A 288 12.02 -8.80 -7.50
N ASP A 289 11.56 -7.62 -7.07
CA ASP A 289 12.41 -6.44 -6.93
C ASP A 289 13.38 -6.48 -5.71
N ASP A 290 13.29 -7.51 -4.86
CA ASP A 290 14.22 -7.69 -3.73
C ASP A 290 15.67 -7.91 -4.18
N LEU A 291 15.89 -8.27 -5.45
CA LEU A 291 17.20 -8.48 -6.05
C LEU A 291 17.78 -7.23 -6.74
N VAL A 292 17.03 -6.12 -6.81
CA VAL A 292 17.51 -4.90 -7.45
C VAL A 292 18.58 -4.25 -6.58
N ASN A 293 19.78 -4.04 -7.15
CA ASN A 293 20.80 -3.22 -6.48
C ASN A 293 20.29 -1.78 -6.38
N LYS A 294 20.05 -1.33 -5.14
CA LYS A 294 19.51 0.02 -4.85
C LYS A 294 20.59 1.10 -4.86
N GLU A 295 21.86 0.73 -5.03
CA GLU A 295 22.95 1.70 -5.14
C GLU A 295 22.81 2.56 -6.39
N GLY A 296 22.81 3.88 -6.20
CA GLY A 296 22.73 4.87 -7.29
C GLY A 296 21.32 5.17 -7.79
N LEU A 297 20.28 4.53 -7.24
CA LEU A 297 18.90 4.89 -7.57
C LEU A 297 18.55 6.32 -7.08
N PRO A 298 17.74 7.08 -7.84
CA PRO A 298 17.29 8.40 -7.41
C PRO A 298 16.53 8.32 -6.08
N GLN A 299 16.72 9.34 -5.24
CA GLN A 299 15.95 9.51 -4.01
C GLN A 299 15.12 10.78 -4.10
N VAL A 300 13.89 10.70 -3.59
CA VAL A 300 12.98 11.84 -3.51
C VAL A 300 12.57 12.10 -2.08
N GLU A 301 12.43 13.37 -1.72
CA GLU A 301 11.81 13.83 -0.48
C GLU A 301 10.36 14.23 -0.78
N ILE A 302 9.43 13.79 0.07
CA ILE A 302 8.01 14.10 -0.08
C ILE A 302 7.73 15.51 0.44
N ILE A 303 7.29 16.39 -0.46
CA ILE A 303 6.99 17.80 -0.17
C ILE A 303 5.50 18.03 0.12
N LYS A 304 4.63 17.11 -0.29
CA LYS A 304 3.19 17.14 -0.05
C LYS A 304 2.72 15.75 0.34
N ALA A 305 1.97 15.63 1.44
CA ALA A 305 1.40 14.35 1.86
C ALA A 305 0.51 13.74 0.77
N HIS A 306 0.61 12.43 0.59
CA HIS A 306 -0.21 11.64 -0.34
C HIS A 306 -0.86 10.50 0.44
N LEU A 307 -2.19 10.42 0.40
CA LEU A 307 -2.93 9.29 0.96
C LEU A 307 -3.27 8.34 -0.18
N SER A 308 -2.91 7.07 -0.02
CA SER A 308 -3.17 6.01 -1.00
C SER A 308 -4.65 5.92 -1.32
N LYS A 309 -5.00 6.00 -2.60
CA LYS A 309 -6.39 5.84 -3.08
C LYS A 309 -6.68 4.42 -3.57
N GLN A 310 -5.65 3.71 -4.01
CA GLN A 310 -5.73 2.33 -4.46
C GLN A 310 -4.74 1.47 -3.64
N PRO A 311 -4.95 0.14 -3.57
CA PRO A 311 -4.10 -0.74 -2.76
C PRO A 311 -2.63 -0.82 -3.19
N ASP A 312 -2.34 -0.51 -4.46
CA ASP A 312 -0.99 -0.47 -5.02
C ASP A 312 -0.27 0.87 -4.78
N GLU A 313 -0.95 1.85 -4.18
CA GLU A 313 -0.37 3.16 -3.88
C GLU A 313 0.30 3.20 -2.50
N LEU A 314 1.42 3.92 -2.42
CA LEU A 314 2.15 4.14 -1.18
C LEU A 314 1.65 5.42 -0.50
N SER A 315 1.02 5.30 0.68
CA SER A 315 0.70 6.45 1.52
C SER A 315 1.97 7.09 2.05
N LEU A 316 2.13 8.41 1.89
CA LEU A 316 3.36 9.16 2.18
C LEU A 316 3.09 10.43 2.98
N GLN A 317 3.95 10.71 3.95
CA GLN A 317 3.91 11.93 4.75
C GLN A 317 4.96 12.93 4.26
N GLN A 318 4.76 14.21 4.54
CA GLN A 318 5.78 15.24 4.26
C GLN A 318 7.08 14.86 4.99
N THR A 319 8.23 15.07 4.33
CA THR A 319 9.59 14.67 4.77
C THR A 319 9.92 13.18 4.69
N ASP A 320 8.98 12.31 4.27
CA ASP A 320 9.34 10.94 3.94
C ASP A 320 10.39 10.94 2.80
N VAL A 321 11.33 10.01 2.87
CA VAL A 321 12.34 9.80 1.81
C VAL A 321 12.08 8.45 1.16
N VAL A 322 12.03 8.46 -0.17
CA VAL A 322 11.70 7.30 -0.99
C VAL A 322 12.79 7.06 -2.03
N VAL A 323 13.24 5.82 -2.14
CA VAL A 323 14.10 5.36 -3.24
C VAL A 323 13.21 5.07 -4.43
N VAL A 324 13.46 5.73 -5.57
CA VAL A 324 12.66 5.56 -6.79
C VAL A 324 13.13 4.31 -7.54
N LEU A 325 12.23 3.35 -7.67
CA LEU A 325 12.46 2.07 -8.38
C LEU A 325 12.04 2.18 -9.86
N GLN A 326 11.00 2.95 -10.15
CA GLN A 326 10.46 3.11 -11.51
C GLN A 326 9.80 4.48 -11.67
N LYS A 327 9.88 5.06 -12.88
CA LYS A 327 9.17 6.27 -13.29
C LYS A 327 8.34 5.98 -14.55
N VAL A 328 7.04 6.29 -14.50
CA VAL A 328 6.12 6.15 -15.65
C VAL A 328 5.10 7.28 -15.60
N ASP A 329 5.00 8.10 -16.66
CA ASP A 329 3.90 9.05 -16.87
C ASP A 329 3.50 9.87 -15.62
N GLY A 330 4.45 10.58 -15.02
CA GLY A 330 4.21 11.42 -13.84
C GLY A 330 3.92 10.66 -12.54
N TRP A 331 4.14 9.34 -12.54
CA TRP A 331 4.09 8.47 -11.35
C TRP A 331 5.45 7.85 -11.06
N TYR A 332 5.72 7.69 -9.77
CA TYR A 332 6.85 6.95 -9.25
C TYR A 332 6.37 5.67 -8.58
N ARG A 333 7.11 4.59 -8.79
CA ARG A 333 7.12 3.44 -7.88
C ARG A 333 8.37 3.53 -7.04
N GLY A 334 8.24 3.42 -5.73
CA GLY A 334 9.38 3.55 -4.84
C GLY A 334 9.26 2.76 -3.56
N GLU A 335 10.35 2.72 -2.81
CA GLU A 335 10.44 2.11 -1.49
C GLU A 335 10.78 3.18 -0.44
N ARG A 336 9.93 3.32 0.59
CA ARG A 336 10.15 4.30 1.66
C ARG A 336 11.24 3.81 2.61
N ILE A 337 12.23 4.66 2.87
CA ILE A 337 13.43 4.31 3.66
C ILE A 337 13.10 3.95 5.13
N ARG A 338 12.04 4.52 5.69
CA ARG A 338 11.70 4.39 7.11
C ARG A 338 11.23 2.98 7.51
N ASP A 339 10.45 2.35 6.64
CA ASP A 339 9.72 1.10 6.94
C ASP A 339 9.67 0.12 5.77
N TRP A 340 10.39 0.42 4.67
CA TRP A 340 10.56 -0.43 3.51
C TRP A 340 9.28 -0.73 2.73
N GLU A 341 8.21 0.03 2.99
CA GLU A 341 6.97 -0.11 2.23
C GLU A 341 7.18 0.35 0.79
N ARG A 342 6.63 -0.44 -0.15
CA ARG A 342 6.67 -0.17 -1.58
C ARG A 342 5.29 0.18 -2.10
N GLY A 343 5.26 1.01 -3.14
CA GLY A 343 4.05 1.29 -3.89
C GLY A 343 4.22 2.46 -4.85
N TRP A 344 3.12 2.79 -5.51
CA TRP A 344 3.04 3.89 -6.47
C TRP A 344 2.62 5.20 -5.82
N PHE A 345 3.15 6.31 -6.29
CA PHE A 345 2.75 7.65 -5.85
C PHE A 345 2.98 8.69 -6.96
N PRO A 346 2.23 9.80 -6.97
CA PRO A 346 2.40 10.85 -7.98
C PRO A 346 3.74 11.57 -7.84
N GLU A 347 4.45 11.82 -8.95
CA GLU A 347 5.68 12.62 -8.98
C GLU A 347 5.46 14.02 -8.40
N SER A 348 4.26 14.58 -8.60
CA SER A 348 3.89 15.92 -8.13
C SER A 348 3.94 16.12 -6.61
N CYS A 349 3.97 15.04 -5.80
CA CYS A 349 4.07 15.14 -4.35
C CYS A 349 5.52 15.14 -3.83
N ALA A 350 6.49 14.95 -4.72
CA ALA A 350 7.88 14.68 -4.37
C ALA A 350 8.86 15.64 -5.04
N ARG A 351 10.05 15.77 -4.46
CA ARG A 351 11.17 16.53 -5.00
C ARG A 351 12.44 15.68 -4.94
N GLU A 352 13.17 15.63 -6.05
CA GLU A 352 14.42 14.87 -6.11
C GLU A 352 15.51 15.45 -5.21
N ILE A 353 16.22 14.56 -4.50
CA ILE A 353 17.35 14.90 -3.63
C ILE A 353 18.63 14.90 -4.48
N THR A 354 19.06 16.09 -4.91
CA THR A 354 20.25 16.26 -5.75
C THR A 354 21.57 16.24 -4.97
N ASN A 355 21.52 16.46 -3.65
CA ASN A 355 22.71 16.49 -2.81
C ASN A 355 23.25 15.08 -2.55
N ARG A 356 24.38 14.74 -3.19
CA ARG A 356 25.04 13.43 -3.05
C ARG A 356 25.38 13.04 -1.61
N ILE A 357 25.75 14.00 -0.76
CA ILE A 357 26.06 13.72 0.66
C ILE A 357 24.77 13.34 1.40
N ALA A 358 23.65 14.01 1.11
CA ALA A 358 22.36 13.67 1.70
C ALA A 358 21.89 12.28 1.27
N VAL A 359 21.99 11.98 -0.04
CA VAL A 359 21.70 10.64 -0.59
C VAL A 359 22.52 9.57 0.11
N GLN A 360 23.83 9.76 0.24
CA GLN A 360 24.71 8.79 0.89
C GLN A 360 24.40 8.62 2.38
N ARG A 361 24.10 9.72 3.10
CA ARG A 361 23.68 9.65 4.51
C ARG A 361 22.37 8.90 4.68
N ASN A 362 21.42 9.08 3.77
CA ASN A 362 20.15 8.35 3.80
C ASN A 362 20.38 6.85 3.61
N VAL A 363 21.22 6.45 2.63
CA VAL A 363 21.59 5.03 2.43
C VAL A 363 22.31 4.45 3.66
N GLN A 364 23.25 5.19 4.26
CA GLN A 364 23.94 4.74 5.47
C GLN A 364 22.99 4.57 6.67
N ARG A 365 22.07 5.52 6.85
CA ARG A 365 21.05 5.43 7.91
C ARG A 365 20.13 4.25 7.68
N MET A 366 19.70 4.04 6.45
CA MET A 366 18.88 2.94 5.99
C MET A 366 19.52 1.59 6.31
N GLU A 367 20.78 1.37 5.92
CA GLU A 367 21.51 0.13 6.19
C GLU A 367 21.75 -0.09 7.68
N ARG A 368 22.06 0.98 8.43
CA ARG A 368 22.20 0.90 9.88
C ARG A 368 20.90 0.46 10.56
N LEU A 369 19.77 1.09 10.20
CA LEU A 369 18.47 0.72 10.75
C LEU A 369 18.10 -0.73 10.42
N ARG A 370 18.43 -1.21 9.21
CA ARG A 370 18.22 -2.60 8.81
C ARG A 370 18.94 -3.59 9.75
N ILE A 371 20.21 -3.33 10.03
CA ILE A 371 21.04 -4.16 10.92
C ILE A 371 20.56 -4.06 12.37
N GLU A 372 20.30 -2.85 12.85
CA GLU A 372 19.99 -2.58 14.26
C GLU A 372 18.59 -3.04 14.66
N THR A 373 17.62 -2.95 13.75
CA THR A 373 16.22 -3.28 14.06
C THR A 373 15.84 -4.69 13.70
N ASP A 374 16.50 -5.34 12.73
CA ASP A 374 16.16 -6.72 12.30
C ASP A 374 14.66 -6.83 11.95
N VAL A 375 14.09 -5.73 11.45
CA VAL A 375 12.67 -5.49 11.14
C VAL A 375 12.51 -5.28 9.65
#